data_AF-A0A8T5HSM7-F1
#
_entry.id   AF-A0A8T5HSM7-F1
#
_cell.length_a   1.000
_cell.length_b   1.000
_cell.length_c   1.000
_cell.angle_alpha   90.00
_cell.angle_beta   90.00
_cell.angle_gamma   90.00
#
_symmetry.space_group_name_H-M   'P 1'
#
loop_
_entity.id
_entity.type
_entity.pdbx_description
1 polymer ?
#
loop_
_entity_poly.entity_id
_entity_poly.type
_entity_poly.pdbx_seq_one_letter_code
_entity_poly.pdbx_strand_id
1 'polypeptide(L)'
;MINRINPRVYIFGGFFLVVTVSFVAYFIFFNINPLITMVSGTEYISGEEGQIIVRMHDSKNRPIGDATCFVSLLYPDKTFFIVDRLMIPTTVPGNYYISFITPSQPGIYEEHISCDVGGDSMLVSSSFHVSAGLNLVAEVFTTQQVQFQRVINDILVTQELLKNNLENMTGRIGDVESKLDNRLEEDRIDMLSKFAQMGGAIEGIFSEGVNSS
;
A
#
# COMPACT_ATOMS: atom_id res chain seq x y z
N MET A 1 -25.50 -76.98 -42.22
CA MET A 1 -26.49 -75.89 -42.39
C MET A 1 -25.85 -74.59 -41.93
N ILE A 2 -25.56 -73.66 -42.85
CA ILE A 2 -25.05 -72.33 -42.50
C ILE A 2 -26.26 -71.42 -42.28
N ASN A 3 -26.48 -71.00 -41.04
CA ASN A 3 -27.60 -70.16 -40.66
C ASN A 3 -27.33 -68.74 -41.20
N ARG A 4 -27.96 -68.35 -42.32
CA ARG A 4 -27.83 -67.00 -42.87
C ARG A 4 -28.63 -66.03 -42.03
N ILE A 5 -27.94 -65.35 -41.10
CA ILE A 5 -28.53 -64.28 -40.31
C ILE A 5 -28.84 -63.11 -41.24
N ASN A 6 -30.05 -62.56 -41.13
CA ASN A 6 -30.56 -61.51 -41.99
C ASN A 6 -29.78 -60.20 -41.75
N PRO A 7 -29.11 -59.62 -42.77
CA PRO A 7 -28.27 -58.42 -42.61
C PRO A 7 -29.04 -57.22 -42.04
N ARG A 8 -30.38 -57.19 -42.20
CA ARG A 8 -31.24 -56.16 -41.61
C ARG A 8 -31.20 -56.15 -40.08
N VAL A 9 -31.00 -57.30 -39.43
CA VAL A 9 -30.93 -57.40 -37.96
C VAL A 9 -29.69 -56.68 -37.43
N TYR A 10 -28.56 -56.74 -38.14
CA TYR A 10 -27.33 -56.04 -37.73
C TYR A 10 -27.44 -54.53 -37.89
N ILE A 11 -28.13 -54.05 -38.94
CA ILE A 11 -28.33 -52.61 -39.17
C ILE A 11 -29.22 -52.01 -38.08
N PHE A 12 -30.34 -52.65 -37.74
CA PHE A 12 -31.22 -52.17 -36.67
C PHE A 12 -30.58 -52.28 -35.28
N GLY A 13 -29.86 -53.38 -35.00
CA GLY A 13 -29.14 -53.55 -33.74
C GLY A 13 -28.02 -52.51 -33.56
N GLY A 14 -27.26 -52.21 -34.62
CA GLY A 14 -26.22 -51.19 -34.60
C GLY A 14 -26.77 -49.78 -34.35
N PHE A 15 -27.86 -49.42 -35.03
CA PHE A 15 -28.50 -48.11 -34.81
C PHE A 15 -28.99 -47.95 -33.37
N PHE A 16 -29.68 -48.97 -32.81
CA PHE A 16 -30.16 -48.91 -31.44
C PHE A 16 -29.03 -48.76 -30.43
N LEU A 17 -27.92 -49.48 -30.63
CA LEU A 17 -26.73 -49.36 -29.77
C LEU A 17 -26.13 -47.95 -29.83
N VAL A 18 -26.02 -47.35 -31.01
CA VAL A 18 -25.51 -45.98 -31.13
C VAL A 18 -26.43 -44.99 -30.41
N VAL A 19 -27.75 -45.09 -30.60
CA VAL A 19 -28.71 -44.20 -29.92
C VAL A 19 -28.64 -44.36 -28.41
N THR A 20 -28.56 -45.59 -27.88
CA THR A 20 -28.47 -45.80 -26.42
C THR A 20 -27.15 -45.28 -25.87
N VAL A 21 -26.02 -45.53 -26.54
CA VAL A 21 -24.71 -45.00 -26.11
C VAL A 21 -24.71 -43.47 -26.16
N SER A 22 -25.25 -42.85 -27.21
CA SER A 22 -25.36 -41.39 -27.30
C SER A 22 -26.29 -40.82 -26.23
N PHE A 23 -27.41 -41.47 -25.93
CA PHE A 23 -28.34 -41.04 -24.88
C PHE A 23 -27.73 -41.15 -23.49
N VAL A 24 -27.04 -42.27 -23.19
CA VAL A 24 -26.33 -42.46 -21.92
C VAL A 24 -25.17 -41.47 -21.79
N ALA A 25 -24.39 -41.26 -22.86
CA ALA A 25 -23.34 -40.25 -22.87
C ALA A 25 -23.92 -38.86 -22.62
N TYR A 26 -25.02 -38.49 -23.29
CA TYR A 26 -25.72 -37.24 -23.05
C TYR A 26 -26.10 -37.09 -21.56
N PHE A 27 -26.75 -38.09 -20.97
CA PHE A 27 -27.10 -38.06 -19.54
C PHE A 27 -25.89 -37.93 -18.60
N ILE A 28 -24.77 -38.58 -18.91
CA ILE A 28 -23.54 -38.51 -18.10
C ILE A 28 -22.82 -37.16 -18.27
N PHE A 29 -22.88 -36.56 -19.45
CA PHE A 29 -22.20 -35.29 -19.74
C PHE A 29 -23.03 -34.05 -19.33
N PHE A 30 -24.35 -34.14 -19.37
CA PHE A 30 -25.27 -33.02 -19.14
C PHE A 30 -25.93 -32.99 -17.76
N ASN A 31 -25.69 -33.97 -16.89
CA ASN A 31 -26.04 -33.83 -15.47
C ASN A 31 -25.11 -32.81 -14.80
N ILE A 32 -25.55 -31.55 -14.78
CA ILE A 32 -24.93 -30.46 -14.04
C ILE A 32 -25.44 -30.57 -12.61
N ASN A 33 -24.55 -30.93 -11.68
CA ASN A 33 -24.84 -30.82 -10.25
C ASN A 33 -24.19 -29.51 -9.79
N PRO A 34 -24.96 -28.43 -9.61
CA PRO A 34 -24.38 -27.15 -9.28
C PRO A 34 -23.88 -27.14 -7.84
N LEU A 35 -22.76 -26.47 -7.63
CA LEU A 35 -22.04 -26.34 -6.37
C LEU A 35 -21.63 -24.87 -6.19
N ILE A 36 -21.58 -24.45 -4.93
CA ILE A 36 -21.20 -23.09 -4.53
C ILE A 36 -20.04 -23.15 -3.53
N THR A 37 -19.04 -22.29 -3.71
CA THR A 37 -17.90 -22.14 -2.79
C THR A 37 -17.58 -20.67 -2.54
N MET A 38 -17.10 -20.37 -1.33
CA MET A 38 -16.62 -19.04 -0.96
C MET A 38 -15.22 -18.80 -1.51
N VAL A 39 -14.95 -17.58 -1.97
CA VAL A 39 -13.64 -17.14 -2.50
C VAL A 39 -13.11 -15.89 -1.79
N SER A 40 -13.95 -15.19 -1.02
CA SER A 40 -13.60 -13.94 -0.33
C SER A 40 -12.58 -14.11 0.81
N GLY A 41 -11.99 -12.99 1.21
CA GLY A 41 -11.13 -12.88 2.39
C GLY A 41 -11.92 -12.92 3.70
N THR A 42 -11.20 -13.15 4.80
CA THR A 42 -11.80 -13.40 6.13
C THR A 42 -11.52 -12.30 7.14
N GLU A 43 -10.79 -11.24 6.78
CA GLU A 43 -10.40 -10.17 7.70
C GLU A 43 -10.40 -8.81 7.02
N TYR A 44 -10.92 -7.81 7.74
CA TYR A 44 -11.04 -6.42 7.28
C TYR A 44 -10.76 -5.42 8.41
N ILE A 45 -10.36 -4.23 8.01
CA ILE A 45 -10.28 -2.98 8.80
C ILE A 45 -11.65 -2.30 8.73
N SER A 46 -12.04 -1.58 9.78
CA SER A 46 -13.30 -0.82 9.80
C SER A 46 -13.28 0.34 8.80
N GLY A 47 -14.37 0.49 8.03
CA GLY A 47 -14.57 1.60 7.10
C GLY A 47 -13.85 1.46 5.75
N GLU A 48 -13.18 0.34 5.50
CA GLU A 48 -12.56 0.04 4.20
C GLU A 48 -13.55 -0.60 3.22
N GLU A 49 -13.18 -0.67 1.94
CA GLU A 49 -13.96 -1.42 0.96
C GLU A 49 -13.72 -2.93 1.14
N GLY A 50 -14.79 -3.64 1.52
CA GLY A 50 -14.85 -5.09 1.58
C GLY A 50 -15.51 -5.69 0.34
N GLN A 51 -15.24 -6.97 0.10
CA GLN A 51 -15.82 -7.69 -1.04
C GLN A 51 -16.15 -9.13 -0.67
N ILE A 52 -17.39 -9.54 -0.93
CA ILE A 52 -17.83 -10.94 -0.83
C ILE A 52 -17.79 -11.54 -2.23
N ILE A 53 -17.17 -12.71 -2.37
CA ILE A 53 -17.04 -13.40 -3.66
C ILE A 53 -17.45 -14.86 -3.46
N VAL A 54 -18.37 -15.33 -4.31
CA VAL A 54 -18.74 -16.75 -4.41
C VAL A 54 -18.44 -17.28 -5.80
N ARG A 55 -18.18 -18.58 -5.90
CA ARG A 55 -17.95 -19.30 -7.14
C ARG A 55 -19.01 -20.39 -7.35
N MET A 56 -19.73 -20.28 -8.45
CA MET A 56 -20.65 -21.28 -8.97
C MET A 56 -19.94 -22.18 -9.97
N HIS A 57 -19.99 -23.49 -9.71
CA HIS A 57 -19.35 -24.51 -10.55
C HIS A 57 -20.13 -25.82 -10.48
N ASP A 58 -19.91 -26.72 -11.44
CA ASP A 58 -20.48 -28.07 -11.38
C ASP A 58 -19.56 -29.05 -10.63
N SER A 59 -20.01 -30.30 -10.46
CA SER A 59 -19.22 -31.38 -9.85
C SER A 59 -17.91 -31.73 -10.58
N LYS A 60 -17.68 -31.20 -11.78
CA LYS A 60 -16.44 -31.31 -12.56
C LYS A 60 -15.61 -30.02 -12.52
N ASN A 61 -15.96 -29.10 -11.61
CA ASN A 61 -15.33 -27.79 -11.44
C ASN A 61 -15.42 -26.89 -12.69
N ARG A 62 -16.41 -27.11 -13.55
CA ARG A 62 -16.70 -26.20 -14.68
C ARG A 62 -17.54 -25.03 -14.17
N PRO A 63 -17.20 -23.78 -14.54
CA PRO A 63 -17.91 -22.60 -14.04
C PRO A 63 -19.34 -22.53 -14.58
N ILE A 64 -20.25 -22.03 -13.76
CA ILE A 64 -21.67 -21.80 -14.11
C ILE A 64 -21.91 -20.28 -14.12
N GLY A 65 -22.22 -19.72 -15.30
CA GLY A 65 -22.25 -18.27 -15.52
C GLY A 65 -23.63 -17.61 -15.53
N ASP A 66 -24.70 -18.39 -15.37
CA ASP A 66 -26.11 -17.98 -15.46
C ASP A 66 -26.85 -18.10 -14.11
N ALA A 67 -26.12 -18.04 -13.00
CA ALA A 67 -26.69 -18.00 -11.66
C ALA A 67 -27.21 -16.60 -11.28
N THR A 68 -28.27 -16.57 -10.48
CA THR A 68 -28.70 -15.36 -9.76
C THR A 68 -28.37 -15.52 -8.29
N CYS A 69 -27.45 -14.69 -7.76
CA CYS A 69 -26.97 -14.81 -6.39
C CYS A 69 -27.38 -13.60 -5.54
N PHE A 70 -27.87 -13.86 -4.33
CA PHE A 70 -28.19 -12.87 -3.32
C PHE A 70 -27.38 -13.10 -2.06
N VAL A 71 -26.97 -12.02 -1.40
CA VAL A 71 -26.25 -12.07 -0.12
C VAL A 71 -26.96 -11.28 0.95
N SER A 72 -27.02 -11.89 2.13
CA SER A 72 -27.38 -11.26 3.39
C SER A 72 -26.18 -11.30 4.32
N LEU A 73 -25.95 -10.20 5.03
CA LEU A 73 -24.81 -10.01 5.93
C LEU A 73 -25.32 -9.59 7.29
N LEU A 74 -24.89 -10.29 8.34
CA LEU A 74 -25.32 -10.04 9.71
C LEU A 74 -24.18 -9.41 10.52
N TYR A 75 -24.56 -8.46 11.38
CA TYR A 75 -23.72 -7.92 12.43
C TYR A 75 -23.32 -9.01 13.45
N PRO A 76 -22.32 -8.75 14.31
CA PRO A 76 -21.92 -9.66 15.38
C PRO A 76 -23.07 -10.01 16.35
N ASP A 77 -24.04 -9.11 16.52
CA ASP A 77 -25.25 -9.31 17.32
C ASP A 77 -26.38 -10.06 16.59
N LYS A 78 -26.11 -10.54 15.37
CA LYS A 78 -27.02 -11.27 14.48
C LYS A 78 -28.18 -10.44 13.91
N THR A 79 -28.13 -9.12 14.02
CA THR A 79 -29.02 -8.24 13.26
C THR A 79 -28.51 -8.07 11.82
N PHE A 80 -29.40 -7.71 10.88
CA PHE A 80 -29.01 -7.55 9.49
C PHE A 80 -28.24 -6.24 9.25
N PHE A 81 -27.09 -6.35 8.60
CA PHE A 81 -26.36 -5.23 8.00
C PHE A 81 -26.72 -5.05 6.53
N ILE A 82 -26.77 -6.15 5.77
CA ILE A 82 -27.20 -6.20 4.38
C ILE A 82 -28.26 -7.29 4.26
N VAL A 83 -29.33 -7.04 3.49
CA VAL A 83 -30.40 -8.00 3.25
C VAL A 83 -30.58 -8.19 1.75
N ASP A 84 -30.50 -9.44 1.31
CA ASP A 84 -30.82 -9.94 -0.04
C ASP A 84 -30.34 -9.04 -1.17
N ARG A 85 -29.07 -8.63 -1.10
CA ARG A 85 -28.46 -7.85 -2.17
C ARG A 85 -28.01 -8.75 -3.30
N LEU A 86 -28.38 -8.37 -4.52
CA LEU A 86 -27.94 -9.03 -5.73
C LEU A 86 -26.42 -8.91 -5.92
N MET A 87 -25.76 -10.04 -6.17
CA MET A 87 -24.35 -10.12 -6.54
C MET A 87 -24.18 -10.02 -8.06
N ILE A 88 -23.08 -9.42 -8.51
CA ILE A 88 -22.77 -9.14 -9.91
C ILE A 88 -21.74 -10.16 -10.40
N PRO A 89 -21.87 -10.72 -11.63
CA PRO A 89 -20.83 -11.58 -12.20
C PRO A 89 -19.51 -10.82 -12.42
N THR A 90 -18.38 -11.47 -12.16
CA THR A 90 -17.04 -10.93 -12.46
C THR A 90 -16.59 -11.28 -13.88
N THR A 91 -15.39 -10.84 -14.28
CA THR A 91 -14.72 -11.30 -15.51
C THR A 91 -14.21 -12.74 -15.42
N VAL A 92 -14.10 -13.31 -14.21
CA VAL A 92 -13.78 -14.73 -14.01
C VAL A 92 -15.07 -15.55 -14.09
N PRO A 93 -15.20 -16.49 -15.04
CA PRO A 93 -16.43 -17.27 -15.20
C PRO A 93 -16.84 -17.98 -13.92
N GLY A 94 -18.13 -17.90 -13.59
CA GLY A 94 -18.73 -18.51 -12.40
C GLY A 94 -18.50 -17.75 -11.10
N ASN A 95 -17.69 -16.68 -11.08
CA ASN A 95 -17.53 -15.84 -9.89
C ASN A 95 -18.57 -14.72 -9.87
N TYR A 96 -19.20 -14.53 -8.72
CA TYR A 96 -20.14 -13.44 -8.43
C TYR A 96 -19.65 -12.68 -7.20
N TYR A 97 -19.81 -11.35 -7.20
CA TYR A 97 -19.33 -10.51 -6.11
C TYR A 97 -20.29 -9.39 -5.73
N ILE A 98 -20.12 -8.87 -4.52
CA ILE A 98 -20.61 -7.56 -4.12
C ILE A 98 -19.51 -6.82 -3.37
N SER A 99 -19.41 -5.50 -3.60
CA SER A 99 -18.60 -4.62 -2.77
C SER A 99 -19.46 -3.93 -1.72
N PHE A 100 -18.90 -3.67 -0.55
CA PHE A 100 -19.55 -2.95 0.55
C PHE A 100 -18.50 -2.19 1.37
N ILE A 101 -18.94 -1.23 2.19
CA ILE A 101 -18.07 -0.59 3.17
C ILE A 101 -18.17 -1.36 4.48
N THR A 102 -17.04 -1.80 5.02
CA THR A 102 -16.99 -2.60 6.25
C THR A 102 -17.48 -1.75 7.43
N PRO A 103 -18.31 -2.29 8.34
CA PRO A 103 -18.85 -1.48 9.42
C PRO A 103 -17.78 -1.05 10.43
N SER A 104 -18.08 0.02 11.16
CA SER A 104 -17.20 0.55 12.21
C SER A 104 -17.16 -0.33 13.47
N GLN A 105 -18.16 -1.19 13.67
CA GLN A 105 -18.23 -2.10 14.80
C GLN A 105 -17.30 -3.31 14.57
N PRO A 106 -16.28 -3.53 15.41
CA PRO A 106 -15.44 -4.71 15.33
C PRO A 106 -16.22 -5.98 15.72
N GLY A 107 -15.78 -7.12 15.21
CA GLY A 107 -16.36 -8.42 15.53
C GLY A 107 -16.48 -9.35 14.33
N ILE A 108 -17.14 -10.48 14.54
CA ILE A 108 -17.36 -11.51 13.52
C ILE A 108 -18.72 -11.30 12.87
N TYR A 109 -18.70 -11.09 11.57
CA TYR A 109 -19.89 -10.92 10.73
C TYR A 109 -20.20 -12.25 10.04
N GLU A 110 -21.48 -12.55 9.83
CA GLU A 110 -21.92 -13.77 9.14
C GLU A 110 -22.49 -13.43 7.77
N GLU A 111 -21.96 -14.07 6.74
CA GLU A 111 -22.41 -13.93 5.37
C GLU A 111 -23.22 -15.16 4.96
N HIS A 112 -24.42 -14.93 4.44
CA HIS A 112 -25.30 -15.97 3.89
C HIS A 112 -25.56 -15.64 2.43
N ILE A 113 -25.17 -16.55 1.54
CA ILE A 113 -25.34 -16.38 0.11
C ILE A 113 -26.27 -17.48 -0.41
N SER A 114 -27.28 -17.06 -1.17
CA SER A 114 -28.20 -17.94 -1.91
C SER A 114 -28.00 -17.73 -3.39
N CYS A 115 -27.80 -18.79 -4.15
CA CYS A 115 -27.68 -18.73 -5.60
C CYS A 115 -28.66 -19.70 -6.27
N ASP A 116 -29.38 -19.20 -7.26
CA ASP A 116 -30.35 -19.97 -8.04
C ASP A 116 -29.82 -20.21 -9.47
N VAL A 117 -29.81 -21.46 -9.91
CA VAL A 117 -29.39 -21.90 -11.26
C VAL A 117 -30.41 -22.90 -11.79
N GLY A 118 -31.07 -22.59 -12.91
CA GLY A 118 -31.99 -23.55 -13.56
C GLY A 118 -33.16 -24.02 -12.68
N GLY A 119 -33.50 -23.29 -11.62
CA GLY A 119 -34.52 -23.66 -10.64
C GLY A 119 -34.00 -24.36 -9.38
N ASP A 120 -32.72 -24.74 -9.36
CA ASP A 120 -32.05 -25.27 -8.17
C ASP A 120 -31.48 -24.13 -7.33
N SER A 121 -31.76 -24.15 -6.02
CA SER A 121 -31.28 -23.16 -5.06
C SER A 121 -30.18 -23.76 -4.19
N MET A 122 -29.08 -23.02 -4.03
CA MET A 122 -27.92 -23.40 -3.25
C MET A 122 -27.60 -22.33 -2.21
N LEU A 123 -27.25 -22.78 -1.02
CA LEU A 123 -26.89 -21.90 0.09
C LEU A 123 -25.45 -22.18 0.53
N VAL A 124 -24.70 -21.11 0.76
CA VAL A 124 -23.42 -21.16 1.45
C VAL A 124 -23.40 -20.11 2.54
N SER A 125 -22.66 -20.37 3.61
CA SER A 125 -22.45 -19.41 4.66
C SER A 125 -21.01 -19.42 5.10
N SER A 126 -20.54 -18.26 5.53
CA SER A 126 -19.18 -18.03 5.99
C SER A 126 -19.18 -16.87 6.98
N SER A 127 -18.00 -16.43 7.39
CA SER A 127 -17.85 -15.30 8.28
C SER A 127 -16.56 -14.55 7.98
N PHE A 128 -16.57 -13.24 8.18
CA PHE A 128 -15.35 -12.44 8.21
C PHE A 128 -15.24 -11.68 9.53
N HIS A 129 -14.02 -11.27 9.85
CA HIS A 129 -13.69 -10.52 11.05
C HIS A 129 -13.36 -9.07 10.73
N VAL A 130 -14.00 -8.12 11.42
CA VAL A 130 -13.57 -6.72 11.45
C VAL A 130 -12.70 -6.52 12.67
N SER A 131 -11.40 -6.30 12.44
CA SER A 131 -10.37 -6.38 13.49
C SER A 131 -10.15 -5.05 14.19
N ALA A 132 -10.49 -4.98 15.48
CA ALA A 132 -10.16 -3.84 16.33
C ALA A 132 -8.64 -3.61 16.43
N GLY A 133 -7.86 -4.68 16.39
CA GLY A 133 -6.40 -4.62 16.42
C GLY A 133 -5.82 -3.95 15.17
N LEU A 134 -6.32 -4.30 13.98
CA LEU A 134 -5.87 -3.66 12.74
C LEU A 134 -6.25 -2.17 12.70
N ASN A 135 -7.42 -1.81 13.24
CA ASN A 135 -7.81 -0.40 13.39
C ASN A 135 -6.79 0.37 14.25
N LEU A 136 -6.38 -0.20 15.40
CA LEU A 136 -5.36 0.41 16.27
C LEU A 136 -4.01 0.52 15.56
N VAL A 137 -3.60 -0.51 14.82
CA VAL A 137 -2.34 -0.49 14.07
C VAL A 137 -2.36 0.61 13.02
N ALA A 138 -3.46 0.75 12.26
CA ALA A 138 -3.63 1.82 11.28
C ALA A 138 -3.56 3.22 11.93
N GLU A 139 -4.21 3.41 13.08
CA GLU A 139 -4.15 4.65 13.84
C GLU A 139 -2.73 4.97 14.36
N VAL A 140 -2.02 3.98 14.88
CA VAL A 140 -0.63 4.16 15.35
C VAL A 140 0.28 4.52 14.18
N PHE A 141 0.12 3.89 13.01
CA PHE A 141 0.93 4.21 11.83
C PHE A 141 0.71 5.66 11.37
N THR A 142 -0.53 6.13 11.29
CA THR A 142 -0.81 7.51 10.89
C THR A 142 -0.26 8.52 11.90
N THR A 143 -0.39 8.23 13.20
CA THR A 143 0.18 9.05 14.26
C THR A 143 1.71 9.10 14.18
N GLN A 144 2.38 7.97 13.94
CA GLN A 144 3.83 7.91 13.80
C GLN A 144 4.32 8.73 12.60
N GLN A 145 3.61 8.69 11.46
CA GLN A 145 3.98 9.50 10.29
C GLN A 145 3.97 11.00 10.61
N VAL A 146 2.94 11.48 11.31
CA VAL A 146 2.86 12.90 11.71
C VAL A 146 4.00 13.28 12.64
N GLN A 147 4.33 12.43 13.62
CA GLN A 147 5.45 12.68 14.55
C GLN A 147 6.79 12.70 13.80
N PHE A 148 7.00 11.78 12.87
CA PHE A 148 8.22 11.74 12.06
C PHE A 148 8.41 13.00 11.22
N GLN A 149 7.32 13.53 10.63
CA GLN A 149 7.37 14.79 9.89
C GLN A 149 7.72 16.00 10.78
N ARG A 150 7.25 16.03 12.03
CA ARG A 150 7.65 17.09 12.97
C ARG A 150 9.15 17.03 13.27
N VAL A 151 9.68 15.85 13.54
CA VAL A 151 11.12 15.67 13.79
C VAL A 151 11.96 16.11 12.59
N ILE A 152 11.53 15.79 11.36
CA ILE A 152 12.21 16.28 10.15
C ILE A 152 12.22 17.81 10.09
N ASN A 153 11.07 18.45 10.33
CA ASN A 153 10.99 19.91 10.31
C ASN A 153 11.87 20.56 11.39
N ASP A 154 11.89 20.00 12.60
CA ASP A 154 12.73 20.49 13.69
C ASP A 154 14.23 20.36 13.34
N ILE A 155 14.62 19.26 12.69
CA ILE A 155 15.99 19.07 12.18
C ILE A 155 16.33 20.13 11.15
N LEU A 156 15.44 20.42 10.18
CA LEU A 156 15.67 21.44 9.16
C LEU A 156 15.81 22.83 9.76
N VAL A 157 14.95 23.19 10.72
CA VAL A 157 15.05 24.47 11.45
C VAL A 157 16.36 24.55 12.22
N THR A 158 16.77 23.47 12.89
CA THR A 158 18.03 23.41 13.64
C THR A 158 19.24 23.55 12.71
N GLN A 159 19.22 22.91 11.54
CA GLN A 159 20.29 23.06 10.54
C GLN A 159 20.41 24.51 10.06
N GLU A 160 19.29 25.17 9.80
CA GLU A 160 19.30 26.58 9.37
C GLU A 160 19.81 27.51 10.48
N LEU A 161 19.42 27.28 11.74
CA LEU A 161 19.97 28.01 12.88
C LEU A 161 21.48 27.82 13.02
N LEU A 162 21.97 26.58 12.88
CA LEU A 162 23.40 26.26 12.93
C LEU A 162 24.16 26.95 11.80
N LYS A 163 23.61 26.97 10.58
CA LYS A 163 24.20 27.67 9.43
C LYS A 163 24.30 29.17 9.67
N ASN A 164 23.23 29.81 10.10
CA ASN A 164 23.22 31.24 10.41
C ASN A 164 24.20 31.60 11.55
N ASN A 165 24.29 30.76 12.58
CA ASN A 165 25.27 30.94 13.64
C ASN A 165 26.72 30.80 13.14
N LEU A 166 26.98 29.84 12.24
CA LEU A 166 28.29 29.64 11.63
C LEU A 166 28.70 30.84 10.75
N GLU A 167 27.77 31.37 9.94
CA GLU A 167 27.99 32.57 9.13
C GLU A 167 28.29 33.79 10.00
N ASN A 168 27.54 33.99 11.10
CA ASN A 168 27.79 35.06 12.05
C ASN A 168 29.17 34.91 12.73
N MET A 169 29.51 33.71 13.20
CA MET A 169 30.85 33.45 13.77
C MET A 169 31.97 33.72 12.78
N THR A 170 31.80 33.32 11.52
CA THR A 170 32.79 33.55 10.46
C THR A 170 32.97 35.05 10.20
N GLY A 171 31.86 35.82 10.14
CA GLY A 171 31.92 37.28 10.02
C GLY A 171 32.67 37.93 11.18
N ARG A 172 32.37 37.52 12.43
CA ARG A 172 33.07 38.03 13.62
C ARG A 172 34.57 37.71 13.62
N ILE A 173 34.97 36.55 13.12
CA ILE A 173 36.40 36.19 12.98
C ILE A 173 37.06 37.09 11.95
N GLY A 174 36.44 37.30 10.79
CA GLY A 174 36.94 38.22 9.76
C GLY A 174 37.11 39.66 10.27
N ASP A 175 36.17 40.15 11.08
CA ASP A 175 36.27 41.46 11.72
C ASP A 175 37.46 41.55 12.69
N VAL A 176 37.75 40.47 13.43
CA VAL A 176 38.89 40.40 14.35
C VAL A 176 40.20 40.35 13.57
N GLU A 177 40.26 39.57 12.49
CA GLU A 177 41.42 39.47 11.60
C GLU A 177 41.76 40.84 11.00
N SER A 178 40.78 41.54 10.42
CA SER A 178 40.98 42.90 9.88
C SER A 178 41.45 43.91 10.94
N LYS A 179 40.92 43.84 12.17
CA LYS A 179 41.37 44.71 13.26
C LYS A 179 42.82 44.41 13.68
N LEU A 180 43.22 43.13 13.64
CA LEU A 180 44.57 42.72 13.98
C LEU A 180 45.57 43.20 12.91
N ASP A 181 45.23 43.03 11.63
CA ASP A 181 46.06 43.49 10.51
C ASP A 181 46.27 45.00 10.54
N ASN A 182 45.20 45.78 10.79
CA ASN A 182 45.31 47.24 10.90
C ASN A 182 46.25 47.66 12.05
N ARG A 183 46.15 47.00 13.22
CA ARG A 183 47.05 47.28 14.35
C ARG A 183 48.50 46.92 14.05
N LEU A 184 48.74 45.80 13.40
CA LEU A 184 50.09 45.39 13.01
C LEU A 184 50.71 46.39 12.03
N GLU A 185 49.92 46.93 11.11
CA GLU A 185 50.40 47.96 10.17
C GLU A 185 50.64 49.31 10.86
N GLU A 186 49.76 49.73 11.78
CA GLU A 186 49.97 50.91 12.62
C GLU A 186 51.25 50.81 13.45
N ASP A 187 51.46 49.67 14.14
CA ASP A 187 52.66 49.40 14.93
C ASP A 187 53.93 49.38 14.06
N ARG A 188 53.83 48.85 12.83
CA ARG A 188 54.94 48.86 11.85
C ARG A 188 55.32 50.28 11.46
N ILE A 189 54.34 51.12 11.15
CA ILE A 189 54.57 52.52 10.77
C ILE A 189 55.16 53.32 11.95
N ASP A 190 54.61 53.15 13.16
CA ASP A 190 55.13 53.81 14.37
C ASP A 190 56.60 53.43 14.62
N MET A 191 56.92 52.14 14.54
CA MET A 191 58.28 51.64 14.74
C MET A 191 59.27 52.23 13.71
N LEU A 192 58.90 52.25 12.42
CA LEU A 192 59.72 52.85 11.37
C LEU A 192 59.94 54.34 11.60
N SER A 193 58.92 55.07 12.07
CA SER A 193 59.03 56.49 12.39
C SER A 193 60.03 56.75 13.53
N LYS A 194 59.99 55.91 14.58
CA LYS A 194 60.92 55.99 15.72
C LYS A 194 62.36 55.73 15.29
N PHE A 195 62.58 54.75 14.41
CA PHE A 195 63.92 54.50 13.85
C PHE A 195 64.44 55.69 13.02
N ALA A 196 63.59 56.31 12.20
CA ALA A 196 63.97 57.50 11.44
C ALA A 196 64.35 58.69 12.36
N GLN A 197 63.57 58.93 13.42
CA GLN A 197 63.88 59.96 14.42
C GLN A 197 65.20 59.69 15.15
N MET A 198 65.44 58.43 15.53
CA MET A 198 66.71 58.02 16.15
C MET A 198 67.90 58.22 15.21
N GLY A 199 67.75 57.91 13.92
CA GLY A 199 68.79 58.14 12.91
C GLY A 199 69.17 59.62 12.79
N GLY A 200 68.17 60.50 12.71
CA GLY A 200 68.41 61.95 12.67
C GLY A 200 69.08 62.51 13.95
N ALA A 201 68.75 61.96 15.12
CA ALA A 201 69.42 62.34 16.37
C ALA A 201 70.92 61.98 16.38
N ILE A 202 71.29 60.85 15.77
CA ILE A 202 72.69 60.43 15.64
C ILE A 202 73.45 61.38 14.70
N GLU A 203 72.88 61.76 13.56
CA GLU A 203 73.50 62.72 12.64
C GLU A 203 73.71 64.10 13.29
N GLY A 204 72.77 64.56 14.12
CA GLY A 204 72.91 65.79 14.90
C GLY A 204 74.12 65.78 15.85
N ILE A 205 74.35 64.65 16.53
CA ILE A 205 75.52 64.48 17.42
C ILE A 205 76.84 64.56 16.64
N PHE A 206 76.89 64.00 15.42
CA PHE A 206 78.09 64.08 14.58
C PHE A 206 78.31 65.48 13.97
N SER A 207 77.26 66.26 13.73
CA SER A 207 77.37 67.63 13.20
C SER A 207 77.87 68.65 14.24
N GLU A 208 77.54 68.49 15.52
CA GLU A 208 78.03 69.39 16.58
C GLU A 208 79.52 69.17 16.91
N GLY A 209 80.06 67.97 16.64
CA GLY A 209 81.47 67.66 16.87
C GLY A 209 82.45 68.23 15.82
N VAL A 210 81.97 68.70 14.66
CA VAL A 210 82.85 69.13 13.54
C VAL A 210 83.05 70.66 13.50
N ASN A 211 82.19 71.46 14.13
CA ASN A 211 82.29 72.93 14.14
C ASN A 211 83.06 73.54 15.35
N SER A 212 83.69 72.71 16.18
CA SER A 212 84.47 73.15 17.35
C SER A 212 85.99 73.03 17.16
N SER A 213 86.49 73.19 15.92
CA SER A 213 87.93 73.25 15.59
C SER A 213 88.32 74.64 15.10
#